data_AF-A0A101PDG4-F1
#
_entry.id   AF-A0A101PDG4-F1
#
_cell.length_a   1.000
_cell.length_b   1.000
_cell.length_c   1.000
_cell.angle_alpha   90.00
_cell.angle_beta   90.00
_cell.angle_gamma   90.00
#
_symmetry.space_group_name_H-M   'P 1'
#
loop_
_entity.id
_entity.type
_entity.pdbx_description
1 polymer ?
#
loop_
_entity_poly.entity_id
_entity_poly.type
_entity_poly.pdbx_seq_one_letter_code
_entity_poly.pdbx_strand_id
1 'polypeptide(L)'
;METGFPWGSTPTVDLRLWRSDAIVLFDWLMNTDLNTVPITHPAQKQALTDLFARLEEMDVAESTKEEIAAAQGEVAKDMGW
;
A
#
# COMPACT_ATOMS: atom_id res chain seq x y z
N MET A 1 -14.35 36.97 -17.90
CA MET A 1 -14.56 35.88 -18.89
C MET A 1 -13.21 35.21 -19.04
N GLU A 2 -12.93 34.01 -18.55
CA GLU A 2 -13.78 32.91 -18.08
C GLU A 2 -13.11 32.26 -16.86
N THR A 3 -13.89 31.98 -15.83
CA THR A 3 -13.46 31.24 -14.63
C THR A 3 -13.69 29.75 -14.88
N GLY A 4 -12.70 29.07 -15.45
CA GLY A 4 -12.64 27.61 -15.47
C GLY A 4 -11.66 27.13 -14.42
N PHE A 5 -12.13 26.66 -13.26
CA PHE A 5 -11.30 25.82 -12.39
C PHE A 5 -10.97 24.56 -13.20
N PRO A 6 -9.68 24.23 -13.45
CA PRO A 6 -9.37 23.03 -14.19
C PRO A 6 -9.68 21.86 -13.27
N TRP A 7 -10.68 21.07 -13.62
CA TRP A 7 -10.79 19.70 -13.12
C TRP A 7 -9.63 18.90 -13.72
N GLY A 8 -8.42 19.19 -13.27
CA GLY A 8 -7.24 18.36 -13.49
C GLY A 8 -7.25 17.29 -12.42
N SER A 9 -7.04 16.04 -12.81
CA SER A 9 -6.81 14.91 -11.91
C SER A 9 -5.90 15.33 -10.77
N THR A 10 -6.23 14.94 -9.53
CA THR A 10 -5.33 15.13 -8.38
C THR A 10 -3.93 14.66 -8.77
N PRO A 11 -2.87 15.46 -8.58
CA PRO A 11 -1.52 15.06 -8.96
C PRO A 11 -1.16 13.71 -8.33
N THR A 12 -0.75 12.75 -9.17
CA THR A 12 -0.34 11.42 -8.73
C THR A 12 1.18 11.30 -8.67
N VAL A 13 1.67 10.32 -7.91
CA VAL A 13 3.07 9.91 -7.87
C VAL A 13 3.19 8.46 -8.32
N ASP A 14 4.21 8.16 -9.11
CA ASP A 14 4.55 6.78 -9.47
C ASP A 14 5.47 6.18 -8.39
N LEU A 15 4.97 5.15 -7.70
CA LEU A 15 5.72 4.41 -6.69
C LEU A 15 6.17 3.07 -7.24
N ARG A 16 7.50 2.85 -7.30
CA ARG A 16 8.07 1.53 -7.60
C ARG A 16 8.40 0.82 -6.30
N LEU A 17 7.80 -0.35 -6.09
CA LEU A 17 8.04 -1.23 -4.95
C LEU A 17 8.73 -2.51 -5.43
N TRP A 18 9.51 -3.13 -4.54
CA TRP A 18 9.91 -4.51 -4.75
C TRP A 18 8.69 -5.42 -4.58
N ARG A 19 8.66 -6.54 -5.30
CA ARG A 19 7.51 -7.46 -5.21
C ARG A 19 7.32 -7.97 -3.78
N SER A 20 8.41 -8.29 -3.09
CA SER A 20 8.40 -8.73 -1.69
C SER A 20 7.79 -7.67 -0.76
N ASP A 21 8.18 -6.40 -0.90
CA ASP A 21 7.57 -5.29 -0.14
C ASP A 21 6.06 -5.20 -0.39
N ALA A 22 5.64 -5.29 -1.65
CA ALA A 22 4.23 -5.20 -2.02
C ALA A 22 3.41 -6.37 -1.43
N ILE A 23 3.95 -7.59 -1.43
CA ILE A 23 3.32 -8.76 -0.80
C ILE A 23 3.16 -8.56 0.71
N VAL A 24 4.24 -8.13 1.39
CA VAL A 24 4.23 -7.93 2.85
C VAL A 24 3.26 -6.81 3.24
N LEU A 25 3.26 -5.69 2.51
CA LEU A 25 2.35 -4.58 2.76
C LEU A 25 0.89 -4.96 2.48
N PHE A 26 0.63 -5.70 1.40
CA PHE A 26 -0.71 -6.17 1.07
C PHE A 26 -1.26 -7.10 2.14
N ASP A 27 -0.49 -8.12 2.54
CA ASP A 27 -0.88 -9.06 3.60
C ASP A 27 -1.17 -8.33 4.93
N TRP A 28 -0.33 -7.38 5.30
CA TRP A 28 -0.54 -6.58 6.50
C TRP A 28 -1.80 -5.72 6.41
N LEU A 29 -2.02 -5.01 5.30
CA LEU A 29 -3.19 -4.14 5.11
C LEU A 29 -4.49 -4.96 5.08
N MET A 30 -4.48 -6.14 4.46
CA MET A 30 -5.64 -7.03 4.38
C MET A 30 -6.07 -7.59 5.74
N ASN A 31 -5.11 -7.88 6.62
CA ASN A 31 -5.38 -8.53 7.90
C ASN A 31 -5.42 -7.56 9.10
N THR A 32 -5.12 -6.27 8.90
CA THR A 32 -5.10 -5.26 9.96
C THR A 32 -6.41 -4.50 10.03
N ASP A 33 -7.02 -4.43 11.23
CA ASP A 33 -8.08 -3.46 11.48
C ASP A 33 -7.48 -2.05 11.53
N LEU A 34 -7.65 -1.28 10.45
CA LEU A 34 -7.13 0.09 10.35
C LEU A 34 -7.67 1.04 11.42
N ASN A 35 -8.74 0.68 12.15
CA ASN A 35 -9.21 1.47 13.30
C ASN A 35 -8.33 1.35 14.53
N THR A 36 -7.49 0.32 14.58
CA THR A 36 -6.51 0.09 15.65
C THR A 36 -5.14 0.70 15.35
N VAL A 37 -4.89 1.06 14.09
CA VAL A 37 -3.63 1.70 13.68
C VAL A 37 -3.56 3.11 14.29
N PRO A 38 -2.51 3.44 15.07
CA PRO A 38 -2.33 4.77 15.61
C PRO A 38 -2.22 5.81 14.50
N ILE A 39 -3.11 6.80 14.50
CA ILE A 39 -3.12 7.90 13.55
C ILE A 39 -3.14 9.25 14.29
N THR A 40 -2.46 10.23 13.73
CA THR A 40 -2.51 11.64 14.16
C THR A 40 -3.51 12.45 13.32
N HIS A 41 -3.91 11.94 12.15
CA HIS A 41 -4.87 12.60 11.27
C HIS A 41 -5.71 11.58 10.47
N PRO A 42 -7.03 11.78 10.27
CA PRO A 42 -7.88 10.85 9.53
C PRO A 42 -7.39 10.51 8.11
N ALA A 43 -6.73 11.46 7.45
CA ALA A 43 -6.16 11.25 6.12
C ALA A 43 -5.11 10.13 6.06
N GLN A 44 -4.44 9.79 7.17
CA GLN A 44 -3.50 8.66 7.19
C GLN A 44 -4.23 7.34 6.96
N LYS A 45 -5.41 7.18 7.57
CA LYS A 45 -6.26 5.99 7.34
C LYS A 45 -6.73 5.95 5.89
N GLN A 46 -7.17 7.08 5.35
CA GLN A 46 -7.58 7.16 3.95
C GLN A 46 -6.43 6.78 3.01
N ALA A 47 -5.22 7.29 3.25
CA ALA A 47 -4.06 6.96 2.44
C ALA A 47 -3.68 5.46 2.50
N LEU A 48 -3.84 4.81 3.65
CA LEU A 48 -3.63 3.36 3.78
C LEU A 48 -4.70 2.57 3.03
N THR A 49 -5.97 2.99 3.09
CA THR A 49 -7.05 2.40 2.29
C THR A 49 -6.81 2.57 0.80
N ASP A 50 -6.38 3.76 0.36
CA ASP A 50 -6.09 4.04 -1.05
C ASP A 50 -4.89 3.20 -1.54
N LEU A 51 -3.85 3.05 -0.70
CA LEU A 51 -2.71 2.17 -0.98
C LEU A 51 -3.15 0.69 -1.07
N PHE A 52 -4.00 0.24 -0.16
CA PHE A 52 -4.54 -1.12 -0.18
C PHE A 52 -5.27 -1.41 -1.49
N ALA A 53 -6.21 -0.54 -1.88
CA ALA A 53 -6.94 -0.67 -3.15
C ALA A 53 -6.00 -0.70 -4.37
N ARG A 54 -4.90 0.08 -4.34
CA ARG A 54 -3.92 0.08 -5.43
C ARG A 54 -3.11 -1.21 -5.50
N LEU A 55 -2.80 -1.82 -4.35
CA LEU A 55 -2.11 -3.11 -4.26
C LEU A 55 -3.02 -4.28 -4.64
N GLU A 56 -4.34 -4.20 -4.39
CA GLU A 56 -5.33 -5.20 -4.86
C GLU A 56 -5.32 -5.36 -6.39
N GLU A 57 -5.04 -4.29 -7.13
CA GLU A 57 -4.94 -4.31 -8.60
C GLU A 57 -3.65 -4.96 -9.12
N MET A 58 -2.70 -5.30 -8.24
CA MET A 58 -1.42 -5.88 -8.61
C MET A 58 -1.41 -7.40 -8.45
N ASP A 59 -0.46 -8.05 -9.13
CA ASP A 59 -0.18 -9.50 -9.03
C ASP A 59 0.49 -9.88 -7.68
N VAL A 60 -0.07 -9.41 -6.57
CA VAL A 60 0.32 -9.74 -5.19
C VAL A 60 -0.89 -10.16 -4.35
N ALA A 61 -2.11 -9.83 -4.78
CA ALA A 61 -3.33 -10.16 -4.05
C ALA A 61 -3.59 -11.67 -3.92
N GLU A 62 -3.09 -12.46 -4.88
CA GLU A 62 -3.25 -13.93 -4.91
C GLU A 62 -2.08 -14.68 -4.25
N SER A 63 -1.19 -13.99 -3.53
CA SER A 63 -0.02 -14.60 -2.92
C SER A 63 -0.39 -15.68 -1.91
N THR A 64 0.26 -16.82 -2.02
CA THR A 64 0.14 -17.94 -1.09
C THR A 64 0.83 -17.64 0.24
N LYS A 65 0.52 -18.46 1.27
CA LYS A 65 1.18 -18.33 2.58
C LYS A 65 2.69 -18.53 2.50
N GLU A 66 3.11 -19.44 1.64
CA GLU A 66 4.51 -19.73 1.38
C GLU A 66 5.23 -18.53 0.73
N GLU A 67 4.57 -17.87 -0.24
CA GLU A 67 5.09 -16.64 -0.87
C GLU A 67 5.12 -15.47 0.10
N ILE A 68 4.11 -15.31 0.97
CA ILE A 68 4.10 -14.29 2.02
C ILE A 68 5.28 -14.50 2.98
N ALA A 69 5.50 -15.74 3.45
CA ALA A 69 6.61 -16.06 4.34
C ALA A 69 7.98 -15.83 3.66
N ALA A 70 8.11 -16.19 2.38
CA ALA A 70 9.32 -15.92 1.61
C ALA A 70 9.57 -14.41 1.46
N ALA A 71 8.54 -13.64 1.11
CA ALA A 71 8.61 -12.18 0.98
C ALA A 71 9.02 -11.52 2.30
N GLN A 72 8.42 -11.91 3.44
CA GLN A 72 8.83 -11.42 4.77
C GLN A 72 10.31 -11.72 5.03
N GLY A 73 10.79 -12.91 4.67
CA GLY A 73 12.19 -13.30 4.82
C GLY A 73 13.14 -12.54 3.89
N GLU A 74 12.70 -12.13 2.71
CA GLU A 74 13.46 -11.26 1.81
C GLU A 74 13.55 -9.84 2.35
N VAL A 75 12.41 -9.22 2.66
CA VAL A 75 12.36 -7.86 3.23
C VAL A 75 13.21 -7.76 4.49
N ALA A 76 13.16 -8.75 5.39
CA ALA A 76 13.93 -8.75 6.62
C ALA A 76 15.46 -8.76 6.39
N LYS A 77 15.96 -9.38 5.31
CA LYS A 77 17.40 -9.39 4.98
C LYS A 77 17.90 -8.01 4.59
N ASP A 78 17.07 -7.25 3.88
CA ASP A 78 17.42 -5.93 3.39
C ASP A 78 17.21 -4.83 4.45
N MET A 79 16.48 -5.14 5.53
CA MET A 79 16.33 -4.24 6.68
C MET A 79 17.56 -4.20 7.60
N GLY A 80 18.55 -5.08 7.40
CA GLY A 80 19.81 -5.09 8.16
C GLY A 80 19.64 -5.31 9.66
N TRP A 81 18.57 -6.01 10.06
CA TRP A 81 18.32 -6.42 11.45
C TRP A 81 19.21 -7.58 11.89
#